data_AF-A0A2V7M4P6-F1
#
_entry.id   AF-A0A2V7M4P6-F1
#
_cell.length_a   1.000
_cell.length_b   1.000
_cell.length_c   1.000
_cell.angle_alpha   90.00
_cell.angle_beta   90.00
_cell.angle_gamma   90.00
#
_symmetry.space_group_name_H-M   'P 1'
#
loop_
_entity.id
_entity.type
_entity.pdbx_description
1 polymer ?
#
loop_
_entity_poly.entity_id
_entity_poly.type
_entity_poly.pdbx_seq_one_letter_code
_entity_poly.pdbx_strand_id
1 'polypeptide(L)' 'MAVGRKIYVGLSSRTNHEGIAQLDTHLSVWGYEVIPVPVTGCLHLKSAVTQVADNLLLINDRWVSPECFA' A
#
# COMPACT_ATOMS: atom_id res chain seq x y z
N MET A 1 0.94 -3.87 -1.56
CA MET A 1 0.00 -4.92 -1.13
C MET A 1 -1.20 -4.84 -2.03
N ALA A 2 -1.53 -5.92 -2.74
CA ALA A 2 -2.68 -5.93 -3.64
C ALA A 2 -3.92 -6.45 -2.89
N VAL A 3 -5.03 -5.74 -3.01
CA VAL A 3 -6.35 -6.13 -2.49
C VAL A 3 -7.36 -5.82 -3.59
N GLY A 4 -7.84 -6.86 -4.27
CA GLY A 4 -8.67 -6.67 -5.47
C GLY A 4 -7.98 -5.81 -6.53
N ARG A 5 -8.61 -4.71 -6.93
CA ARG A 5 -8.07 -3.73 -7.90
C ARG A 5 -7.26 -2.59 -7.26
N LYS A 6 -7.09 -2.60 -5.94
CA LYS A 6 -6.30 -1.60 -5.22
C LYS A 6 -4.90 -2.13 -4.94
N ILE A 7 -3.89 -1.33 -5.27
CA ILE A 7 -2.49 -1.60 -5.00
C ILE A 7 -1.99 -0.56 -3.99
N TYR A 8 -1.92 -0.95 -2.71
CA TYR A 8 -1.36 -0.11 -1.65
C TYR A 8 0.17 -0.14 -1.72
N VAL A 9 0.81 1.01 -1.80
CA VAL A 9 2.28 1.13 -1.93
C VAL A 9 2.84 1.92 -0.77
N GLY A 10 3.82 1.34 -0.08
CA GLY A 10 4.43 2.01 1.07
C GLY A 10 5.32 3.17 0.64
N LEU A 11 4.89 4.40 0.91
CA LEU A 11 5.74 5.59 0.80
C LEU A 11 6.74 5.57 1.96
N SER A 12 8.02 5.41 1.64
CA SER A 12 9.09 5.13 2.60
C SER A 12 10.46 5.53 2.06
N SER A 13 11.53 5.28 2.82
CA SER A 13 12.90 5.48 2.34
C SER A 13 13.31 4.58 1.16
N ARG A 14 12.52 3.53 0.87
CA ARG A 14 12.78 2.59 -0.24
C ARG A 14 11.86 2.79 -1.45
N THR A 15 10.81 3.58 -1.31
CA THR A 15 9.84 3.86 -2.38
C THR A 15 9.33 5.28 -2.24
N ASN A 16 9.63 6.12 -3.22
CA ASN A 16 9.31 7.53 -3.25
C ASN A 16 8.06 7.82 -4.12
N HIS A 17 7.63 9.08 -4.16
CA HIS A 17 6.48 9.52 -4.96
C HIS A 17 6.66 9.26 -6.46
N GLU A 18 7.87 9.46 -7.01
CA GLU A 18 8.13 9.22 -8.44
C GLU A 18 7.95 7.75 -8.82
N GLY A 19 8.47 6.83 -8.00
CA GLY A 19 8.28 5.39 -8.22
C GLY A 19 6.82 4.96 -8.11
N ILE A 20 6.06 5.58 -7.19
CA ILE A 20 4.62 5.35 -7.06
C ILE A 20 3.88 5.86 -8.31
N ALA A 21 4.21 7.06 -8.79
CA ALA A 21 3.60 7.65 -9.98
C ALA A 21 3.91 6.84 -11.27
N GLN A 22 5.13 6.31 -11.39
CA GLN A 22 5.47 5.40 -12.48
C GLN A 22 4.63 4.12 -12.41
N LEU A 23 4.48 3.53 -11.22
CA LEU A 23 3.66 2.34 -11.04
C LEU A 23 2.19 2.60 -11.38
N ASP A 24 1.63 3.73 -10.94
CA ASP A 24 0.26 4.14 -11.25
C ASP A 24 0.04 4.27 -12.77
N THR A 25 0.96 4.97 -13.45
CA THR A 25 0.92 5.12 -14.92
C THR A 25 0.88 3.76 -15.62
N HIS A 26 1.71 2.82 -15.20
CA HIS A 26 1.77 1.50 -15.83
C HIS A 26 0.57 0.60 -15.53
N LEU A 27 -0.04 0.76 -14.36
CA LEU A 27 -1.13 -0.12 -13.91
C LEU A 27 -2.54 0.42 -14.21
N SER A 28 -2.67 1.73 -14.41
CA SER A 28 -3.95 2.39 -14.70
C SER A 28 -4.66 1.80 -15.92
N VAL A 29 -3.92 1.47 -16.98
CA VAL A 29 -4.46 0.86 -18.22
C VAL A 29 -5.12 -0.51 -17.99
N TRP A 30 -4.80 -1.16 -16.87
CA TRP A 30 -5.37 -2.45 -16.47
C TRP A 30 -6.49 -2.30 -15.42
N GLY A 31 -6.90 -1.06 -15.12
CA GLY A 31 -7.95 -0.75 -14.15
C GLY A 31 -7.55 -0.96 -12.70
N TYR A 32 -6.26 -0.88 -12.37
CA TYR A 32 -5.79 -0.85 -10.99
C TYR A 32 -5.68 0.59 -10.49
N GLU A 33 -5.97 0.78 -9.21
CA GLU A 33 -5.78 2.03 -8.47
C GLU A 33 -4.54 1.88 -7.58
N VAL A 34 -3.56 2.78 -7.72
CA VAL A 34 -2.36 2.78 -6.87
C VAL A 34 -2.55 3.79 -5.73
N ILE A 35 -2.49 3.31 -4.49
CA ILE A 35 -2.75 4.10 -3.28
C ILE A 35 -1.44 4.22 -2.47
N PRO A 36 -0.84 5.41 -2.36
CA PRO A 36 0.31 5.61 -1.50
C PRO A 36 -0.10 5.53 -0.02
N VAL A 37 0.69 4.82 0.78
CA VAL A 37 0.49 4.67 2.22
C VAL A 37 1.78 5.08 2.94
N PRO A 38 1.79 6.15 3.74
CA PRO A 38 2.94 6.48 4.59
C PRO A 38 3.26 5.32 5.54
N VAL A 39 4.51 4.86 5.55
CA VAL A 39 4.97 3.76 6.42
C VAL A 39 6.06 4.25 7.36
N THR A 40 5.92 3.91 8.65
CA THR A 40 6.94 4.17 9.67
C THR A 40 7.26 2.88 10.44
N GLY A 41 8.32 2.88 11.24
CA GLY A 41 8.66 1.78 12.18
C GLY A 41 9.06 0.43 11.56
N CYS A 42 9.00 0.28 10.24
CA CYS A 42 9.42 -0.91 9.51
C CYS A 42 9.89 -0.56 8.09
N LEU A 43 10.54 -1.52 7.40
CA LEU A 43 11.14 -1.25 6.09
C LEU A 43 10.15 -1.30 4.91
N HIS A 44 9.15 -2.18 4.97
CA HIS A 44 8.21 -2.40 3.88
C HIS A 44 6.78 -2.47 4.40
N LEU A 45 5.83 -1.95 3.62
CA LEU A 45 4.39 -1.95 3.95
C LEU A 45 3.87 -3.32 4.41
N LYS A 46 4.33 -4.41 3.79
CA LYS A 46 3.89 -5.78 4.11
C LYS A 46 4.24 -6.24 5.53
N SER A 47 5.17 -5.57 6.21
CA SER A 47 5.44 -5.82 7.63
C SER A 47 4.46 -5.09 8.56
N ALA A 48 3.85 -3.99 8.10
CA ALA A 48 2.89 -3.21 8.87
C ALA A 48 1.42 -3.59 8.61
N VAL A 49 1.12 -4.12 7.41
CA VAL A 49 -0.22 -4.56 7.05
C VAL A 49 -0.16 -5.77 6.11
N THR A 50 -1.06 -6.73 6.31
CA THR A 50 -1.27 -7.84 5.37
C THR A 50 -2.74 -8.23 5.32
N GLN A 51 -3.23 -8.62 4.15
CA GLN A 51 -4.50 -9.30 4.03
C GLN A 51 -4.33 -10.74 4.56
N VAL A 52 -5.22 -11.16 5.47
CA VAL A 52 -5.19 -12.51 6.08
C VAL A 52 -6.36 -13.37 5.65
N ALA A 53 -7.44 -12.74 5.16
CA ALA A 53 -8.57 -13.38 4.50
C ALA A 53 -9.29 -12.35 3.59
N ASP A 54 -10.28 -12.80 2.83
CA ASP A 54 -11.13 -11.91 2.04
C ASP A 54 -11.76 -10.83 2.95
N ASN A 55 -11.59 -9.56 2.55
CA ASN A 55 -12.06 -8.40 3.31
C ASN A 55 -11.53 -8.28 4.76
N LEU A 56 -10.40 -8.92 5.08
CA LEU A 56 -9.80 -8.88 6.42
C LEU A 56 -8.31 -8.54 6.37
N LEU A 57 -7.95 -7.39 6.95
CA LEU A 57 -6.57 -6.93 7.09
C LEU A 57 -6.09 -7.08 8.54
N LEU A 58 -4.88 -7.61 8.71
CA LEU A 58 -4.12 -7.51 9.94
C LEU A 58 -3.25 -6.25 9.86
N ILE A 59 -3.43 -5.32 10.79
CA ILE A 59 -2.80 -3.99 10.76
C ILE A 59 -2.04 -3.74 12.07
N ASN A 60 -0.81 -3.24 11.95
CA ASN A 60 -0.10 -2.58 13.03
C ASN A 60 -0.33 -1.06 12.94
N ASP A 61 -1.26 -0.57 13.76
CA ASP A 61 -1.73 0.82 13.78
C ASP A 61 -0.66 1.85 14.21
N ARG A 62 0.44 1.39 14.82
CA ARG A 62 1.57 2.25 15.17
C ARG A 62 2.43 2.60 13.97
N TRP A 63 2.37 1.82 12.89
CA TRP A 63 3.27 1.93 11.74
C TRP A 63 2.57 2.46 10.49
N VAL A 64 1.25 2.25 10.37
CA VAL A 64 0.38 2.75 9.30
C VAL A 64 -0.98 3.13 9.86
N SER A 65 -1.62 4.16 9.31
CA SER A 65 -2.99 4.52 9.70
C SER A 65 -4.00 3.54 9.09
N PRO A 66 -4.94 2.97 9.88
CA PRO A 66 -6.02 2.15 9.34
C PRO A 66 -6.91 2.90 8.31
N GLU A 67 -7.01 4.23 8.41
CA GLU A 67 -7.81 5.07 7.49
C GLU A 67 -7.29 5.06 6.05
N CYS A 68 -6.05 4.61 5.84
CA CYS A 68 -5.50 4.43 4.49
C CYS A 68 -6.15 3.24 3.75
N PHE A 69 -6.91 2.38 4.44
CA PHE A 69 -7.49 1.17 3.88
C PHE A 69 -9.02 1.22 3.96
N ALA A 70 -9.66 1.29 2.79
CA ALA A 70 -11.12 1.31 2.61
C ALA A 70 -11.55 0.32 1.52
#